data_AF-A0A2G8LHL0-F1
#
_entry.id   AF-A0A2G8LHL0-F1
#
_cell.length_a   1.000
_cell.length_b   1.000
_cell.length_c   1.000
_cell.angle_alpha   90.00
_cell.angle_beta   90.00
_cell.angle_gamma   90.00
#
_symmetry.space_group_name_H-M   'P 1'
#
loop_
_entity.id
_entity.type
_entity.pdbx_description
1 polymer ?
#
loop_
_entity_poly.entity_id
_entity_poly.type
_entity_poly.pdbx_seq_one_letter_code
_entity_poly.pdbx_strand_id
1 'polypeptide(L)' 'MIKSIFALQERRVAVYKKLEQGHEEYLTKSPNYDFPTYRQVVHECTEEFAQVSQKIIDIEKKFTELDKTEVAGTSERFKN' A
#
# COMPACT_ATOMS: atom_id res chain seq x y z
N MET A 1 4.07 -12.80 -7.70
CA MET A 1 2.94 -12.26 -6.92
C MET A 1 3.29 -12.07 -5.45
N ILE A 2 3.72 -13.10 -4.72
CA ILE A 2 4.19 -12.97 -3.31
C ILE A 2 5.34 -11.95 -3.17
N LYS A 3 6.37 -12.01 -4.03
CA LYS A 3 7.46 -11.01 -4.05
C LYS A 3 6.95 -9.57 -4.25
N SER A 4 5.89 -9.40 -5.03
CA SER A 4 5.28 -8.09 -5.28
C SER A 4 4.57 -7.56 -4.03
N ILE A 5 3.94 -8.44 -3.24
CA ILE A 5 3.33 -8.08 -1.96
C ILE A 5 4.43 -7.63 -0.99
N PHE A 6 5.52 -8.38 -0.84
CA PHE A 6 6.64 -7.99 0.03
C PHE A 6 7.22 -6.62 -0.35
N ALA A 7 7.48 -6.38 -1.63
CA ALA A 7 7.96 -5.07 -2.10
C ALA A 7 6.97 -3.93 -1.81
N LEU A 8 5.66 -4.19 -1.94
CA LEU A 8 4.62 -3.20 -1.58
C LEU A 8 4.58 -2.95 -0.08
N GLN A 9 4.81 -3.97 0.75
CA GLN A 9 4.89 -3.84 2.20
C GLN A 9 6.13 -3.06 2.64
N GLU A 10 7.29 -3.33 2.04
CA GLU A 10 8.51 -2.54 2.28
C GLU A 10 8.29 -1.07 1.91
N ARG A 11 7.64 -0.80 0.77
CA ARG A 11 7.28 0.57 0.39
C ARG A 11 6.35 1.22 1.42
N ARG A 12 5.36 0.50 1.94
CA ARG A 12 4.45 1.00 2.98
C ARG A 12 5.21 1.39 4.25
N VAL A 13 6.16 0.56 4.69
CA VAL A 13 7.03 0.85 5.84
C VAL A 13 7.86 2.12 5.58
N ALA A 14 8.43 2.26 4.39
CA ALA A 14 9.20 3.44 4.03
C ALA A 14 8.36 4.74 4.05
N VAL A 15 7.12 4.68 3.57
CA VAL A 15 6.18 5.83 3.60
C VAL A 15 5.86 6.25 5.03
N TYR A 16 5.59 5.29 5.93
CA TYR A 16 5.36 5.61 7.34
C TYR A 16 6.57 6.26 7.99
N LYS A 17 7.77 5.75 7.70
CA LYS A 17 9.02 6.35 8.19
C LYS A 17 9.22 7.78 7.67
N LYS A 18 8.92 8.04 6.39
CA LYS A 18 8.96 9.40 5.82
C LYS A 18 7.99 10.34 6.53
N LEU A 19 6.77 9.88 6.82
CA LEU A 19 5.76 10.67 7.53
C LEU A 19 6.19 11.00 8.96
N GLU A 20 6.75 10.03 9.69
CA GLU A 20 7.30 10.20 11.04
C GLU A 20 8.42 11.25 11.03
N GLN A 21 9.40 11.10 10.14
CA GLN A 21 10.50 12.05 9.98
C GLN A 21 10.02 13.47 9.64
N GLY A 22 9.03 13.59 8.73
CA GLY A 22 8.44 14.88 8.39
C GLY A 22 7.71 15.53 9.58
N HIS A 23 7.10 14.72 10.46
CA HIS A 23 6.46 15.21 11.67
C HIS A 23 7.49 15.67 12.71
N GLU A 24 8.55 14.89 12.93
CA GLU A 24 9.66 15.29 13.79
C GLU A 24 10.28 16.61 13.34
N GLU A 25 10.59 16.74 12.04
CA GLU A 25 11.14 17.98 11.47
C GLU A 25 10.18 19.17 11.68
N TYR A 26 8.88 18.96 11.45
CA TYR A 26 7.86 19.98 11.69
C TYR A 26 7.90 20.50 13.13
N LEU A 27 8.02 19.60 14.12
CA LEU A 27 8.06 19.95 15.54
C LEU A 27 9.34 20.71 15.92
N THR A 28 10.48 20.43 15.27
CA THR A 28 11.74 21.17 15.54
C THR A 28 11.67 22.66 15.23
N LYS A 29 10.72 23.08 14.37
CA LYS A 29 10.57 24.48 13.92
C LYS A 29 9.75 25.34 14.90
N SER A 30 9.37 24.83 16.07
CA SER A 30 8.62 25.60 17.08
C SER A 30 9.37 26.87 17.53
N PRO A 31 8.67 28.01 17.72
CA PRO A 31 7.23 28.21 17.51
C PRO A 31 6.86 28.54 16.06
N ASN A 32 7.85 28.76 15.19
CA ASN A 32 7.68 29.18 13.80
C ASN A 32 7.50 27.98 12.87
N TYR A 33 6.43 27.22 13.13
CA TYR A 33 6.10 26.04 12.36
C TYR A 33 5.96 26.33 10.86
N ASP A 34 6.56 25.47 10.04
CA ASP A 34 6.37 25.48 8.59
C ASP A 34 5.28 24.47 8.19
N PHE A 35 4.03 24.86 8.45
CA PHE A 35 2.87 24.03 8.16
C PHE A 35 2.65 23.75 6.66
N PRO A 36 2.87 24.69 5.72
CA PRO A 36 2.76 24.40 4.29
C PRO A 36 3.65 23.24 3.85
N THR A 37 4.93 23.23 4.25
CA THR A 37 5.86 22.14 3.92
C THR A 37 5.42 20.82 4.56
N TYR A 38 5.03 20.83 5.84
CA TYR A 38 4.56 19.61 6.50
C TYR A 38 3.29 19.04 5.86
N ARG A 39 2.33 19.90 5.50
CA ARG A 39 1.11 19.50 4.79
C ARG A 39 1.44 18.79 3.47
N GLN A 40 2.42 19.30 2.72
CA GLN A 40 2.85 18.68 1.47
C GLN A 40 3.40 17.26 1.71
N VAL A 41 4.22 17.08 2.75
CA VAL A 41 4.73 15.75 3.15
C VAL A 41 3.58 14.80 3.49
N VAL A 42 2.61 15.26 4.30
CA VAL A 42 1.43 14.47 4.66
C VAL A 42 0.64 14.06 3.42
N HIS A 43 0.44 14.98 2.49
CA HIS A 43 -0.30 14.72 1.25
C HIS A 43 0.39 13.66 0.39
N GLU A 44 1.70 13.82 0.13
CA GLU A 44 2.49 12.84 -0.64
C GLU A 44 2.46 11.45 0.00
N CYS A 45 2.67 11.36 1.31
CA CYS A 45 2.62 10.08 2.02
C CYS A 45 1.22 9.44 1.95
N THR A 46 0.16 10.25 1.99
CA THR A 46 -1.22 9.77 1.87
C THR A 46 -1.51 9.21 0.49
N GLU A 47 -1.08 9.90 -0.58
CA GLU A 47 -1.23 9.42 -1.95
C GLU A 47 -0.45 8.13 -2.19
N GLU A 48 0.78 8.06 -1.71
CA GLU A 48 1.59 6.84 -1.82
C GLU A 48 0.95 5.67 -1.07
N PHE A 49 0.42 5.91 0.13
CA PHE A 49 -0.29 4.88 0.89
C PHE A 49 -1.53 4.37 0.16
N ALA A 50 -2.31 5.28 -0.43
CA ALA A 50 -3.49 4.92 -1.23
C ALA A 50 -3.11 4.07 -2.45
N GLN A 51 -2.06 4.46 -3.17
CA GLN A 51 -1.57 3.70 -4.33
C GLN A 51 -1.07 2.30 -3.94
N VAL A 52 -0.34 2.16 -2.83
CA VAL A 52 0.13 0.86 -2.34
C VAL A 52 -1.05 -0.02 -1.95
N SER A 53 -2.03 0.55 -1.23
CA SER A 53 -3.22 -0.17 -0.77
C SER A 53 -4.04 -0.68 -1.96
N GLN A 54 -4.25 0.16 -2.98
CA GLN A 54 -4.97 -0.24 -4.19
C GLN A 54 -4.28 -1.40 -4.90
N LYS A 55 -2.95 -1.37 -5.02
CA LYS A 55 -2.18 -2.46 -5.65
C LYS A 55 -2.28 -3.77 -4.88
N ILE A 56 -2.31 -3.73 -3.55
CA ILE A 56 -2.50 -4.93 -2.72
C ILE A 56 -3.90 -5.50 -2.97
N ILE A 57 -4.94 -4.66 -2.92
CA ILE A 57 -6.33 -5.06 -3.19
C ILE A 57 -6.45 -5.71 -4.58
N ASP A 58 -5.81 -5.13 -5.60
CA ASP A 58 -5.85 -5.69 -6.96
C ASP A 58 -5.14 -7.04 -7.07
N ILE A 59 -4.07 -7.26 -6.29
CA ILE A 59 -3.40 -8.57 -6.20
C ILE A 59 -4.31 -9.59 -5.50
N GLU A 60 -4.97 -9.22 -4.40
CA GLU A 60 -5.91 -10.09 -3.67
C GLU A 60 -7.10 -10.50 -4.54
N LYS A 61 -7.65 -9.57 -5.34
CA LYS A 61 -8.71 -9.85 -6.31
C LYS A 61 -8.28 -10.89 -7.33
N LYS A 62 -7.10 -10.71 -7.94
CA LYS A 62 -6.55 -11.68 -8.92
C LYS A 62 -6.36 -13.06 -8.31
N PHE A 63 -5.90 -13.14 -7.07
CA PHE A 63 -5.78 -14.42 -6.35
C PHE A 63 -7.14 -15.11 -6.17
N THR A 64 -8.15 -14.34 -5.75
CA THR A 64 -9.52 -14.84 -5.55
C THR A 64 -10.15 -15.33 -6.86
N GLU A 65 -9.88 -14.65 -7.97
CA GLU A 65 -10.38 -15.04 -9.30
C GLU A 65 -9.71 -16.33 -9.79
N LEU A 66 -8.39 -16.46 -9.61
CA LEU A 66 -7.64 -17.67 -9.98
C LEU A 66 -8.13 -18.91 -9.20
N ASP A 67 -8.32 -18.75 -7.89
CA ASP A 67 -8.80 -19.83 -7.01
C ASP A 67 -10.19 -20.35 -7.44
N LYS A 68 -11.10 -19.44 -7.82
CA LYS A 68 -12.42 -19.79 -8.36
C LYS A 68 -12.34 -20.56 -9.69
N THR A 69 -11.42 -20.18 -10.57
CA THR A 69 -11.26 -20.87 -11.87
C THR A 69 -10.67 -22.27 -11.74
N GLU A 70 -9.79 -22.50 -10.76
CA GLU A 70 -9.23 -23.82 -10.47
C GLU A 70 -10.30 -24.78 -9.93
N VAL A 71 -11.13 -24.31 -9.00
CA VAL A 71 -12.25 -25.09 -8.46
C VAL A 71 -13.29 -25.42 -9.54
N ALA A 72 -13.61 -24.48 -10.43
CA ALA A 72 -14.55 -24.72 -11.53
C ALA A 72 -14.03 -25.77 -12.53
N GLY A 73 -12.76 -25.66 -12.96
CA GLY A 73 -12.16 -26.63 -13.87
C GLY A 73 -12.05 -28.04 -13.28
N THR A 74 -11.88 -28.15 -11.96
CA THR A 74 -11.85 -29.44 -11.27
C THR A 74 -13.24 -30.08 -11.23
N SER A 75 -14.30 -29.28 -11.01
CA SER A 75 -15.69 -29.78 -10.98
C SER A 75 -16.17 -30.31 -12.33
N GLU A 76 -15.75 -29.72 -13.45
CA GLU A 76 -16.08 -30.22 -14.80
C GLU A 76 -15.36 -31.54 -15.13
N ARG A 77 -14.15 -31.74 -14.62
CA ARG A 77 -13.35 -32.95 -14.87
C ARG A 77 -13.93 -34.21 -14.22
N PHE A 78 -14.74 -34.06 -13.17
CA PHE A 78 -15.42 -35.15 -12.49
C PHE A 78 -16.83 -35.47 -13.05
N LYS A 79 -17.28 -34.73 -14.07
CA LYS A 79 -18.59 -34.95 -14.71
C LYS A 79 -18.53 -35.75 -16.03
N ASN A 80 -17.33 -36.20 -16.44
CA ASN A 80 -17.12 -37.04 -17.62
C ASN A 80 -16.62 -38.43 -17.24
#